data_AF-A0A7J8HTA5-F1
#
_entry.id   AF-A0A7J8HTA5-F1
#
_cell.length_a   1.000
_cell.length_b   1.000
_cell.length_c   1.000
_cell.angle_alpha   90.00
_cell.angle_beta   90.00
_cell.angle_gamma   90.00
#
_symmetry.space_group_name_H-M   'P 1'
#
loop_
_entity.id
_entity.type
_entity.pdbx_description
1 polymer ?
#
loop_
_entity_poly.entity_id
_entity_poly.type
_entity_poly.pdbx_seq_one_letter_code
_entity_poly.pdbx_strand_id
1 'polypeptide(L)'
;MSLFRLCPPPLLVWIDFFIPGVSVVGGFSICSSPRLLEQERMIELAVKYTNHPPALWIHNQCTLDSEVAVRVGGEFFFDPEPSDVSRNLVLIAGGVGINPLLSILRHSADLHRERANKGSGYEIGTIKLFYSAKNTSELLFKVRGRCMFHSLL
;
A
#
# COMPACT_ATOMS: atom_id res chain seq x y z
N MET A 1 28.60 -8.97 9.68
CA MET A 1 27.11 -9.06 9.69
C MET A 1 26.59 -7.65 9.56
N SER A 2 26.43 -7.17 8.33
CA SER A 2 26.08 -5.76 8.07
C SER A 2 24.57 -5.61 8.14
N LEU A 3 24.09 -5.15 9.30
CA LEU A 3 22.71 -4.76 9.49
C LEU A 3 22.48 -3.45 8.72
N PHE A 4 21.94 -3.55 7.50
CA PHE A 4 21.42 -2.38 6.81
C PHE A 4 20.19 -1.90 7.60
N ARG A 5 20.37 -0.91 8.46
CA ARG A 5 19.26 -0.06 8.88
C ARG A 5 18.79 0.64 7.62
N LEU A 6 17.64 0.23 7.10
CA LEU A 6 16.83 1.11 6.26
C LEU A 6 16.63 2.37 7.11
N CYS A 7 17.25 3.50 6.74
CA CYS A 7 16.77 4.82 7.17
C CYS A 7 15.26 4.82 6.97
N PRO A 8 14.44 5.33 7.92
CA PRO A 8 12.99 5.35 7.73
C PRO A 8 12.72 6.16 6.46
N PRO A 9 12.36 5.53 5.33
CA PRO A 9 12.09 6.30 4.13
C PRO A 9 10.73 6.98 4.37
N PRO A 10 10.54 8.24 3.94
CA PRO A 10 9.24 8.89 3.99
C PRO A 10 8.24 7.95 3.31
N LEU A 11 7.15 7.57 3.98
CA LEU A 11 6.33 6.38 3.70
C LEU A 11 6.06 6.10 2.21
N LEU A 12 7.00 5.41 1.55
CA LEU A 12 7.01 5.21 0.10
C LEU A 12 6.07 4.08 -0.31
N VAL A 13 5.12 4.36 -1.19
CA VAL A 13 4.07 3.41 -1.60
C VAL A 13 4.43 2.56 -2.82
N TRP A 14 5.68 2.60 -3.32
CA TRP A 14 6.09 1.87 -4.52
C TRP A 14 7.35 1.03 -4.29
N ILE A 15 7.41 -0.12 -4.96
CA ILE A 15 8.60 -0.96 -5.02
C ILE A 15 8.97 -1.33 -6.45
N ASP A 16 10.28 -1.36 -6.69
CA ASP A 16 10.86 -2.10 -7.80
C ASP A 16 11.10 -3.54 -7.35
N PHE A 17 10.66 -4.48 -8.16
CA PHE A 17 10.55 -5.90 -7.83
C PHE A 17 11.45 -6.71 -8.78
N PHE A 18 12.54 -7.22 -8.23
CA PHE A 18 13.59 -7.92 -8.97
C PHE A 18 13.46 -9.43 -8.75
N ILE A 19 13.04 -10.14 -9.80
CA ILE A 19 12.76 -11.58 -9.74
C ILE A 19 13.93 -12.34 -10.39
N PRO A 20 14.55 -13.30 -9.70
CA PRO A 20 15.58 -14.15 -10.29
C PRO A 20 15.10 -14.81 -11.59
N GLY A 21 15.88 -14.69 -12.66
CA GLY A 21 15.56 -15.28 -13.97
C GLY A 21 14.54 -14.50 -14.81
N VAL A 22 13.97 -13.40 -14.31
CA VAL A 22 13.11 -12.50 -15.10
C VAL A 22 13.89 -11.23 -15.43
N SER A 23 14.12 -10.98 -16.73
CA SER A 23 14.93 -9.85 -17.19
C SER A 23 14.28 -8.48 -17.02
N VAL A 24 12.97 -8.43 -16.76
CA VAL A 24 12.19 -7.21 -16.61
C VAL A 24 11.97 -6.91 -15.13
N VAL A 25 12.28 -5.68 -14.72
CA VAL A 25 12.00 -5.20 -13.35
C VAL A 25 10.52 -4.89 -13.23
N GLY A 26 9.86 -5.47 -12.23
CA GLY A 26 8.47 -5.16 -11.90
C GLY A 26 8.36 -3.86 -11.11
N GLY A 27 7.24 -3.17 -11.25
CA GLY A 27 6.92 -1.98 -10.47
C GLY A 27 5.53 -2.12 -9.86
N PHE A 28 5.43 -2.09 -8.53
CA PHE A 28 4.17 -2.33 -7.83
C PHE A 28 3.95 -1.32 -6.71
N SER A 29 2.71 -0.82 -6.61
CA SER A 29 2.30 -0.06 -5.45
C SER A 29 1.92 -0.97 -4.29
N ILE A 30 2.43 -0.64 -3.11
CA ILE A 30 2.07 -1.22 -1.82
C ILE A 30 0.64 -0.83 -1.47
N CYS A 31 -0.13 -1.77 -0.92
CA CYS A 31 -1.49 -1.50 -0.43
C CYS A 31 -1.65 -1.65 1.09
N SER A 32 -0.67 -2.20 1.81
CA SER A 32 -0.63 -2.23 3.29
C SER A 32 -0.31 -0.87 3.89
N SER A 33 -0.67 -0.68 5.17
CA SER A 33 -0.13 0.44 5.97
C SER A 33 1.36 0.23 6.23
N PRO A 34 2.15 1.31 6.34
CA PRO A 34 3.53 1.24 6.81
C PRO A 34 3.72 0.56 8.17
N ARG A 35 2.71 0.65 9.06
CA ARG A 35 2.73 -0.04 10.35
C ARG A 35 2.98 -1.54 10.22
N LEU A 36 2.46 -2.18 9.18
CA LEU A 36 2.64 -3.61 8.94
C LEU A 36 4.12 -3.95 8.69
N LEU A 37 4.84 -3.09 7.96
CA LEU A 37 6.27 -3.25 7.71
C LEU A 37 7.07 -3.01 8.99
N GLU A 38 6.67 -2.03 9.81
CA GLU A 38 7.36 -1.73 11.06
C GLU A 38 7.20 -2.83 12.10
N GLN A 39 5.99 -3.36 12.26
CA GLN A 39 5.65 -4.31 13.32
C GLN A 39 5.89 -5.76 12.92
N GLU A 40 5.54 -6.12 11.68
CA GLU A 40 5.51 -7.52 11.24
C GLU A 40 6.54 -7.81 10.14
N ARG A 41 7.29 -6.79 9.67
CA ARG A 41 8.23 -6.91 8.54
C ARG A 41 7.57 -7.41 7.26
N MET A 42 6.29 -7.08 7.08
CA MET A 42 5.49 -7.48 5.93
C MET A 42 5.00 -6.28 5.12
N ILE A 43 4.87 -6.49 3.80
CA ILE A 43 4.16 -5.60 2.89
C ILE A 43 3.11 -6.39 2.13
N GLU A 44 2.03 -5.72 1.74
CA GLU A 44 0.99 -6.32 0.88
C GLU A 44 1.02 -5.67 -0.51
N LEU A 45 0.92 -6.52 -1.53
CA LEU A 45 0.78 -6.14 -2.93
C LEU A 45 -0.50 -6.75 -3.49
N ALA A 46 -1.27 -5.97 -4.24
CA ALA A 46 -2.40 -6.47 -5.02
C ALA A 46 -2.09 -6.36 -6.51
N VAL A 47 -1.62 -7.46 -7.11
CA VAL A 47 -1.13 -7.48 -8.49
C VAL A 47 -2.21 -7.98 -9.43
N LYS A 48 -2.59 -7.15 -10.41
CA LYS A 48 -3.51 -7.56 -11.49
C LYS A 48 -2.79 -8.49 -12.46
N TYR A 49 -3.48 -9.56 -12.85
CA TYR A 49 -3.02 -10.44 -13.91
C TYR A 49 -2.89 -9.67 -15.23
N THR A 50 -1.72 -9.74 -15.84
CA THR A 50 -1.41 -9.17 -17.16
C THR A 50 -0.32 -10.02 -17.82
N ASN A 51 -0.07 -9.84 -19.11
CA ASN A 51 1.06 -10.50 -19.80
C ASN A 51 2.43 -9.86 -19.49
N HIS A 52 2.50 -8.90 -18.56
CA HIS A 52 3.77 -8.32 -18.12
C HIS A 52 4.56 -9.37 -17.32
N PRO A 53 5.85 -9.64 -17.63
CA PRO A 53 6.55 -10.81 -17.09
C PRO A 53 6.58 -10.90 -15.54
N PRO A 54 6.84 -9.81 -14.79
CA PRO A 54 6.71 -9.82 -13.33
C PRO A 54 5.32 -10.17 -12.82
N ALA A 55 4.25 -9.70 -13.48
CA ALA A 55 2.88 -10.03 -13.08
C ALA A 55 2.56 -11.50 -13.39
N LEU A 56 2.97 -12.01 -14.54
CA LEU A 56 2.82 -13.44 -14.88
C LEU A 56 3.57 -14.33 -13.90
N TRP A 57 4.79 -13.96 -13.52
CA TRP A 57 5.57 -14.73 -12.53
C TRP A 57 4.86 -14.76 -11.17
N ILE A 58 4.36 -13.61 -10.69
CA ILE A 58 3.59 -13.55 -9.43
C ILE A 58 2.36 -14.46 -9.47
N HIS A 59 1.65 -14.49 -10.60
CA HIS A 59 0.41 -15.28 -10.70
C HIS A 59 0.62 -16.77 -10.94
N ASN A 60 1.70 -17.15 -11.65
CA ASN A 60 1.85 -18.52 -12.16
C ASN A 60 3.01 -19.30 -11.53
N GLN A 61 3.97 -18.61 -10.89
CA GLN A 61 5.23 -19.21 -10.45
C GLN A 61 5.59 -18.87 -9.00
N CYS A 62 5.15 -17.72 -8.48
CA CYS A 62 5.42 -17.32 -7.11
C CYS A 62 4.72 -18.27 -6.12
N THR A 63 5.50 -18.86 -5.22
CA THR A 63 5.05 -19.71 -4.11
C THR A 63 5.42 -19.09 -2.77
N LEU A 64 4.97 -19.70 -1.69
CA LEU A 64 5.59 -19.48 -0.38
C LEU A 64 7.10 -19.72 -0.50
N ASP A 65 7.88 -18.95 0.24
CA ASP A 65 9.35 -18.97 0.27
C ASP A 65 10.06 -18.57 -1.04
N SER A 66 9.32 -18.09 -2.06
CA SER A 66 9.95 -17.48 -3.23
C SER A 66 10.71 -16.22 -2.85
N GLU A 67 12.00 -16.17 -3.16
CA GLU A 67 12.87 -15.03 -2.88
C GLU A 67 12.91 -14.04 -4.04
N VAL A 68 12.80 -12.76 -3.70
CA VAL A 68 12.87 -11.63 -4.62
C VAL A 68 13.66 -10.51 -3.94
N ALA A 69 14.36 -9.70 -4.72
CA ALA A 69 14.93 -8.46 -4.20
C ALA A 69 13.94 -7.32 -4.43
N VAL A 70 13.85 -6.42 -3.46
CA VAL A 70 12.98 -5.24 -3.54
C VAL A 70 13.80 -3.97 -3.32
N ARG A 71 13.51 -2.93 -4.10
CA ARG A 71 13.96 -1.56 -3.84
C ARG A 71 12.75 -0.68 -3.64
N VAL A 72 12.72 0.04 -2.54
CA VAL A 72 11.62 0.97 -2.24
C VAL A 72 11.85 2.28 -2.99
N GLY A 73 10.79 2.86 -3.55
CA GLY A 73 10.83 4.10 -4.33
C GLY A 73 9.48 4.83 -4.39
N GLY A 74 9.42 5.89 -5.18
CA GLY A 74 8.22 6.72 -5.39
C GLY A 74 8.27 8.04 -4.62
N GLU A 75 7.35 8.95 -4.96
CA GLU A 75 7.20 10.27 -4.30
C GLU A 75 5.72 10.56 -3.97
N PHE A 76 4.86 9.55 -4.12
CA PHE A 76 3.42 9.67 -3.90
C PHE A 76 3.05 9.07 -2.55
N PHE A 77 3.03 9.89 -1.50
CA PHE A 77 2.80 9.43 -0.12
C PHE A 77 1.94 10.41 0.68
N PHE A 78 1.47 9.95 1.83
CA PHE A 78 0.84 10.76 2.86
C PHE A 78 1.46 10.39 4.20
N ASP A 79 2.33 11.27 4.70
CA ASP A 79 3.14 11.08 5.91
C ASP A 79 3.21 12.41 6.68
N PRO A 80 2.11 12.80 7.35
CA PRO A 80 2.06 14.06 8.05
C PRO A 80 2.82 14.01 9.38
N GLU A 81 3.52 15.09 9.70
CA GLU A 81 4.15 15.24 11.01
C GLU A 81 3.10 15.44 12.11
N PRO A 82 3.37 15.05 13.37
CA PRO A 82 2.42 15.19 14.47
C PRO A 82 1.88 16.62 14.68
N SER A 83 2.66 17.63 14.32
CA SER A 83 2.32 19.06 14.43
C SER A 83 1.68 19.66 13.17
N ASP A 84 1.58 18.89 12.09
CA ASP A 84 1.02 19.40 10.83
C ASP A 84 -0.46 19.76 10.97
N VAL A 85 -0.87 20.76 10.18
CA VAL A 85 -2.26 21.19 10.12
C VAL A 85 -3.12 20.07 9.53
N SER A 86 -4.23 19.75 10.20
CA SER A 86 -5.19 18.77 9.72
C SER A 86 -5.66 19.04 8.29
N ARG A 87 -5.68 17.99 7.46
CA ARG A 87 -6.15 18.04 6.07
C ARG A 87 -7.28 17.04 5.83
N ASN A 88 -8.27 17.47 5.06
CA ASN A 88 -9.25 16.56 4.46
C ASN A 88 -8.63 15.91 3.21
N LEU A 89 -8.88 14.62 3.01
CA LEU A 89 -8.36 13.84 1.89
C LEU A 89 -9.49 13.40 0.96
N VAL A 90 -9.30 13.59 -0.35
CA VAL A 90 -10.12 13.00 -1.39
C VAL A 90 -9.24 12.06 -2.20
N LEU A 91 -9.51 10.77 -2.11
CA LEU A 91 -8.77 9.70 -2.77
C LEU A 91 -9.60 9.20 -3.96
N ILE A 92 -9.06 9.27 -5.17
CA ILE A 92 -9.76 8.86 -6.40
C ILE A 92 -8.94 7.77 -7.10
N ALA A 93 -9.47 6.54 -7.11
CA ALA A 93 -8.80 5.38 -7.68
C ALA A 93 -9.57 4.79 -8.87
N GLY A 94 -8.82 4.33 -9.86
CA GLY A 94 -9.29 3.48 -10.95
C GLY A 94 -8.48 2.18 -11.01
N GLY A 95 -9.16 1.03 -11.06
CA GLY A 95 -8.49 -0.28 -11.22
C GLY A 95 -7.46 -0.57 -10.13
N VAL A 96 -6.22 -0.89 -10.51
CA VAL A 96 -5.10 -1.14 -9.57
C VAL A 96 -4.55 0.13 -8.90
N GLY A 97 -4.93 1.32 -9.39
CA GLY A 97 -4.57 2.59 -8.76
C GLY A 97 -5.17 2.77 -7.36
N ILE A 98 -6.04 1.87 -6.93
CA ILE A 98 -6.52 1.78 -5.55
C ILE A 98 -5.43 1.40 -4.56
N ASN A 99 -4.38 0.68 -4.97
CA ASN A 99 -3.36 0.17 -4.07
C ASN A 99 -2.68 1.25 -3.22
N PRO A 100 -2.04 2.30 -3.81
CA PRO A 100 -1.40 3.33 -3.01
C PRO A 100 -2.41 4.14 -2.18
N LEU A 101 -3.64 4.32 -2.67
CA LEU A 101 -4.68 5.03 -1.93
C LEU A 101 -5.22 4.21 -0.74
N LEU A 102 -5.25 2.88 -0.86
CA LEU A 102 -5.58 1.99 0.24
C LEU A 102 -4.50 2.00 1.31
N SER A 103 -3.22 2.07 0.91
CA SER A 103 -2.10 2.26 1.83
C SER A 103 -2.29 3.56 2.64
N ILE A 104 -2.56 4.69 1.96
CA ILE A 104 -2.85 5.98 2.61
C ILE A 104 -4.07 5.90 3.54
N LEU A 105 -5.15 5.26 3.11
CA LEU A 105 -6.36 5.11 3.93
C LEU A 105 -6.08 4.29 5.21
N ARG A 106 -5.32 3.19 5.09
CA ARG A 106 -4.94 2.35 6.24
C ARG A 106 -3.96 3.08 7.17
N HIS A 107 -2.99 3.80 6.63
CA HIS A 107 -2.09 4.64 7.41
C HIS A 107 -2.85 5.75 8.17
N SER A 108 -3.83 6.37 7.52
CA SER A 108 -4.70 7.37 8.15
C SER A 108 -5.51 6.79 9.32
N ALA A 109 -6.02 5.56 9.16
CA ALA A 109 -6.69 4.85 10.25
C ALA A 109 -5.74 4.55 11.42
N ASP A 110 -4.48 4.21 11.12
CA ASP A 110 -3.47 3.98 12.13
C ASP A 110 -3.15 5.26 12.91
N LEU A 111 -2.93 6.38 12.23
CA LEU A 111 -2.73 7.70 12.85
C LEU A 111 -3.91 8.10 13.74
N HIS A 112 -5.15 7.90 13.26
CA HIS A 112 -6.35 8.19 14.04
C HIS A 112 -6.39 7.39 15.35
N ARG A 113 -6.12 6.07 15.28
CA ARG A 113 -6.05 5.21 16.47
C ARG A 113 -4.91 5.61 17.40
N GLU A 114 -3.74 5.96 16.87
CA GLU A 114 -2.62 6.42 17.71
C GLU A 114 -2.97 7.67 18.49
N ARG A 115 -3.56 8.67 17.84
CA ARG A 115 -3.98 9.90 18.50
C ARG A 115 -5.06 9.63 19.55
N ALA A 116 -6.04 8.79 19.24
CA ALA A 116 -7.07 8.40 20.21
C ALA A 116 -6.47 7.72 21.46
N ASN A 117 -5.42 6.91 21.27
CA ASN A 117 -4.76 6.20 22.37
C ASN A 117 -3.78 7.08 23.17
N LYS A 118 -3.02 7.95 22.51
CA LYS A 118 -1.94 8.75 23.11
C LYS A 118 -2.39 10.16 23.53
N GLY A 119 -3.56 10.62 23.09
CA GLY A 119 -4.04 11.99 23.27
C GLY A 119 -3.23 13.05 22.50
N SER A 120 -2.28 12.63 21.67
CA SER A 120 -1.36 13.47 20.89
C SER A 120 -0.97 12.76 19.59
N GLY A 121 -0.54 13.52 18.58
CA GLY A 121 -0.29 13.03 17.22
C GLY A 121 -1.08 13.81 16.17
N TYR A 122 -0.86 13.51 14.89
CA TYR A 122 -1.51 14.21 13.78
C TYR A 122 -3.05 14.06 13.82
N GLU A 123 -3.77 15.15 13.53
CA GLU A 123 -5.24 15.15 13.45
C GLU A 123 -5.71 14.80 12.04
N ILE A 124 -6.30 13.63 11.86
CA ILE A 124 -6.87 13.23 10.58
C ILE A 124 -8.18 13.98 10.34
N GLY A 125 -8.27 14.69 9.22
CA GLY A 125 -9.51 15.29 8.74
C GLY A 125 -10.46 14.26 8.13
N THR A 126 -11.49 14.73 7.41
CA THR A 126 -12.41 13.83 6.70
C THR A 126 -11.71 13.18 5.50
N ILE A 127 -11.90 11.88 5.31
CA ILE A 127 -11.38 11.13 4.16
C ILE A 127 -12.55 10.62 3.32
N LYS A 128 -12.49 10.84 2.01
CA LYS A 128 -13.45 10.29 1.03
C LYS A 128 -12.70 9.50 -0.04
N LEU A 129 -13.11 8.26 -0.25
CA LEU A 129 -12.57 7.39 -1.30
C LEU A 129 -13.62 7.18 -2.40
N PHE A 130 -13.25 7.54 -3.62
CA PHE A 130 -13.97 7.21 -4.84
C PHE A 130 -13.19 6.12 -5.57
N TYR A 131 -13.79 4.95 -5.76
CA TYR A 131 -13.16 3.82 -6.42
C TYR A 131 -14.01 3.33 -7.59
N SER A 132 -13.39 3.26 -8.77
CA SER A 132 -14.02 2.73 -9.98
C SER A 132 -13.18 1.61 -10.62
N ALA A 133 -13.85 0.75 -11.36
CA ALA A 133 -13.25 -0.27 -12.21
C ALA A 133 -14.11 -0.43 -13.46
N LYS A 134 -13.59 -1.14 -14.48
CA LYS A 134 -14.31 -1.37 -15.74
C LYS A 134 -15.67 -2.06 -15.52
N ASN A 135 -15.73 -2.95 -14.55
CA ASN A 135 -16.92 -3.70 -14.15
C ASN A 135 -16.77 -4.12 -12.67
N THR A 136 -17.85 -4.65 -12.08
CA THR A 136 -17.86 -5.03 -10.66
C THR A 136 -16.96 -6.23 -10.35
N SER A 137 -16.67 -7.11 -11.31
CA SER A 137 -15.76 -8.24 -11.12
C SER A 137 -14.30 -7.78 -10.95
N GLU A 138 -13.91 -6.69 -11.63
CA GLU A 138 -12.57 -6.08 -11.54
C GLU A 138 -12.32 -5.21 -10.29
N LEU A 139 -13.33 -4.94 -9.47
CA LEU A 139 -13.13 -4.27 -8.17
C LEU A 139 -12.27 -5.15 -7.24
N LEU A 140 -11.23 -4.57 -6.66
CA LEU A 140 -10.34 -5.20 -5.68
C LEU A 140 -10.88 -5.03 -4.24
N PHE A 141 -10.34 -5.83 -3.30
CA PHE A 141 -10.64 -5.76 -1.87
C PHE A 141 -12.13 -5.93 -1.52
N LYS A 142 -12.82 -6.82 -2.22
CA LYS A 142 -14.22 -7.18 -1.96
C LYS A 142 -14.35 -8.32 -0.96
N VAL A 143 -15.29 -8.20 -0.05
CA VAL A 143 -15.86 -9.34 0.71
C VAL A 143 -17.36 -9.34 0.47
N ARG A 144 -17.91 -10.49 0.06
CA ARG A 144 -19.35 -10.67 -0.23
C ARG A 144 -19.91 -9.58 -1.17
N GLY A 145 -19.14 -9.20 -2.18
CA GLY A 145 -19.56 -8.22 -3.20
C GLY A 145 -19.44 -6.74 -2.79
N ARG A 146 -18.97 -6.42 -1.58
CA ARG A 146 -18.73 -5.04 -1.12
C ARG A 146 -17.25 -4.78 -0.89
N CYS A 147 -16.76 -3.60 -1.27
CA CYS A 147 -15.38 -3.20 -0.97
C CYS A 147 -15.22 -2.94 0.54
N MET A 148 -14.14 -3.46 1.13
CA MET A 148 -13.89 -3.46 2.58
C MET A 148 -13.32 -2.15 3.14
N PHE A 149 -13.60 -1.01 2.52
CA PHE A 149 -13.05 0.28 2.94
C PHE A 149 -13.80 0.90 4.12
N HIS A 150 -15.06 0.51 4.34
CA HIS A 150 -15.92 1.07 5.39
C HIS A 150 -15.54 0.62 6.81
N SER A 151 -14.67 -0.39 6.96
CA SER A 151 -14.25 -0.92 8.26
C SER A 151 -12.93 -0.32 8.76
N LEU A 152 -12.35 0.63 8.01
CA LEU A 152 -11.05 1.21 8.32
C LEU A 152 -11.14 2.49 9.15
N LEU A 153 -12.30 3.14 9.22
CA LEU A 153 -12.54 4.35 10.02
C LEU A 153 -13.70 4.11 11.00
#